data_AF-A0A2U0S8Z5-F1
#
_entry.id   AF-A0A2U0S8Z5-F1
#
_cell.length_a   1.000
_cell.length_b   1.000
_cell.length_c   1.000
_cell.angle_alpha   90.00
_cell.angle_beta   90.00
_cell.angle_gamma   90.00
#
_symmetry.space_group_name_H-M   'P 1'
#
loop_
_entity.id
_entity.type
_entity.pdbx_description
1 polymer ?
#
loop_
_entity_poly.entity_id
_entity_poly.type
_entity_poly.pdbx_seq_one_letter_code
_entity_poly.pdbx_strand_id
1 'polypeptide(L)'
;MIISVRSLSYDELKRNLSRDDKIVLWSCDTCVKHCGIAGMEKMTTLADMLKEDGYTVIKKELISESCQINLAKKHKKAQEDILNKATAIITLTCELGYQCVRNVFPKMKVIATAKTFGSGNFSNRKGPILTSPLPTTNLEINPEGYTLKNLVESFSLQQGFFDADKAPNPQKITITVDGKPLEVKKDANLLDELLAHRMKIPHLCYDSSLGSIGACRMCLVKVEGKRGFVPSCCTQIEEGMVVTTEDEEINNLRKSVLQMIVAECGEEIQQSRDIRFWLRRYKITENRFQLSKKDEVVDDSDEVLIRDPNRCILCGRCVKACANLSGQKVINFANRGSNTVTITGLNDPFANADCAHCLACAHYCPTNAITPKSISKKISGYPFWTLISYPKTMTRTTRAG
;
A
#
# COMPACT_ATOMS: atom_id res chain seq x y z
N MET A 1 6.06 -0.31 -13.53
CA MET A 1 5.48 -1.40 -12.71
C MET A 1 5.83 -2.74 -13.34
N ILE A 2 6.12 -3.79 -12.56
CA ILE A 2 6.29 -5.16 -13.09
C ILE A 2 4.93 -5.82 -13.30
N ILE A 3 4.74 -6.44 -14.47
CA ILE A 3 3.51 -7.18 -14.83
C ILE A 3 3.74 -8.67 -14.61
N SER A 4 2.87 -9.29 -13.83
CA SER A 4 2.93 -10.72 -13.53
C SER A 4 1.52 -11.30 -13.44
N VAL A 5 1.38 -12.54 -13.89
CA VAL A 5 0.12 -13.28 -13.90
C VAL A 5 0.30 -14.56 -13.10
N ARG A 6 -0.75 -15.01 -12.43
CA ARG A 6 -0.76 -16.26 -11.68
C ARG A 6 -0.41 -17.44 -12.59
N SER A 7 0.58 -18.23 -12.17
CA SER A 7 1.07 -19.37 -12.94
C SER A 7 0.47 -20.71 -12.52
N LEU A 8 -0.19 -20.78 -11.36
CA LEU A 8 -0.70 -22.02 -10.78
C LEU A 8 -2.17 -21.89 -10.35
N SER A 9 -2.94 -22.95 -10.57
CA SER A 9 -4.24 -23.14 -9.95
C SER A 9 -4.09 -23.37 -8.44
N TYR A 10 -5.19 -23.28 -7.70
CA TYR A 10 -5.15 -23.54 -6.26
C TYR A 10 -4.81 -25.01 -5.96
N ASP A 11 -5.31 -25.95 -6.76
CA ASP A 11 -4.99 -27.37 -6.61
C ASP A 11 -3.53 -27.68 -6.96
N GLU A 12 -2.96 -27.05 -7.99
CA GLU A 12 -1.53 -27.18 -8.29
C GLU A 12 -0.65 -26.60 -7.16
N LEU A 13 -1.05 -25.48 -6.56
CA LEU A 13 -0.37 -24.94 -5.39
C LEU A 13 -0.39 -25.96 -4.24
N LYS A 14 -1.54 -26.58 -3.95
CA LYS A 14 -1.69 -27.58 -2.88
C LYS A 14 -0.85 -28.83 -3.10
N ARG A 15 -0.68 -29.29 -4.35
CA ARG A 15 0.23 -30.42 -4.67
C ARG A 15 1.69 -30.14 -4.27
N ASN A 16 2.04 -28.87 -4.11
CA ASN A 16 3.34 -28.44 -3.60
C ASN A 16 3.36 -28.26 -2.08
N LEU A 17 2.40 -28.77 -1.30
CA LEU A 17 2.35 -28.62 0.16
C LEU A 17 2.11 -29.97 0.84
N SER A 18 2.64 -30.12 2.05
CA SER A 18 2.31 -31.18 3.00
C SER A 18 1.40 -30.63 4.11
N ARG A 19 0.65 -31.50 4.78
CA ARG A 19 -0.18 -31.12 5.94
C ARG A 19 0.65 -30.69 7.16
N ASP A 20 1.85 -31.21 7.27
CA ASP A 20 2.81 -30.84 8.32
C ASP A 20 3.53 -29.52 8.01
N ASP A 21 3.31 -28.92 6.83
CA ASP A 21 3.98 -27.69 6.47
C ASP A 21 3.53 -26.53 7.36
N LYS A 22 4.51 -25.83 7.93
CA LYS A 22 4.33 -24.55 8.60
C LYS A 22 4.55 -23.45 7.57
N ILE A 23 3.46 -22.92 7.05
CA ILE A 23 3.44 -22.07 5.86
C ILE A 23 3.59 -20.60 6.25
N VAL A 24 4.50 -19.92 5.55
CA VAL A 24 4.57 -18.46 5.51
C VAL A 24 4.06 -17.98 4.16
N LEU A 25 3.10 -17.06 4.17
CA LEU A 25 2.73 -16.32 2.98
C LEU A 25 3.63 -15.09 2.88
N TRP A 26 4.37 -14.98 1.79
CA TRP A 26 5.30 -13.87 1.56
C TRP A 26 4.84 -13.05 0.36
N SER A 27 4.57 -11.76 0.55
CA SER A 27 4.08 -10.91 -0.53
C SER A 27 4.71 -9.53 -0.51
N CYS A 28 4.72 -8.85 -1.66
CA CYS A 28 5.11 -7.45 -1.73
C CYS A 28 3.95 -6.51 -2.04
N ASP A 29 4.12 -5.25 -1.64
CA ASP A 29 3.04 -4.26 -1.58
C ASP A 29 3.21 -3.11 -2.58
N THR A 30 3.92 -3.37 -3.67
CA THR A 30 4.25 -2.39 -4.72
C THR A 30 3.68 -2.84 -6.06
N CYS A 31 4.52 -3.24 -7.00
CA CYS A 31 4.14 -3.40 -8.41
C CYS A 31 3.07 -4.48 -8.64
N VAL A 32 3.34 -5.71 -8.20
CA VAL A 32 2.51 -6.87 -8.54
C VAL A 32 1.18 -6.92 -7.79
N LYS A 33 1.01 -6.12 -6.73
CA LYS A 33 -0.28 -5.93 -6.06
C LYS A 33 -1.34 -5.46 -7.03
N HIS A 34 -0.97 -4.52 -7.91
CA HIS A 34 -1.88 -4.00 -8.93
C HIS A 34 -2.25 -5.04 -9.98
N CYS A 35 -1.45 -6.10 -10.16
CA CYS A 35 -1.78 -7.24 -11.00
C CYS A 35 -2.79 -8.21 -10.35
N GLY A 36 -3.23 -7.92 -9.12
CA GLY A 36 -4.23 -8.71 -8.41
C GLY A 36 -3.71 -10.00 -7.77
N ILE A 37 -2.39 -10.20 -7.71
CA ILE A 37 -1.77 -11.44 -7.21
C ILE A 37 -1.05 -11.29 -5.86
N ALA A 38 -0.82 -10.06 -5.41
CA ALA A 38 -0.01 -9.76 -4.23
C ALA A 38 -0.72 -8.75 -3.30
N GLY A 39 -0.12 -8.48 -2.15
CA GLY A 39 -0.63 -7.55 -1.14
C GLY A 39 -1.36 -8.25 0.02
N MET A 40 -1.74 -7.45 1.02
CA MET A 40 -2.31 -7.96 2.27
C MET A 40 -3.63 -8.70 2.09
N GLU A 41 -4.50 -8.16 1.24
CA GLU A 41 -5.80 -8.75 0.93
C GLU A 41 -5.64 -10.16 0.36
N LYS A 42 -4.78 -10.31 -0.66
CA LYS A 42 -4.53 -11.60 -1.33
C LYS A 42 -3.88 -12.61 -0.42
N MET A 43 -2.95 -12.19 0.43
CA MET A 43 -2.42 -13.06 1.49
C MET A 43 -3.48 -13.49 2.49
N THR A 44 -4.43 -12.62 2.84
CA THR A 44 -5.51 -12.98 3.78
C THR A 44 -6.45 -14.00 3.16
N THR A 45 -6.93 -13.75 1.94
CA THR A 45 -7.75 -14.72 1.19
C THR A 45 -7.09 -16.08 1.09
N LEU A 46 -5.81 -16.14 0.67
CA LEU A 46 -5.10 -17.41 0.53
C LEU A 46 -4.86 -18.09 1.88
N ALA A 47 -4.60 -17.32 2.94
CA ALA A 47 -4.43 -17.89 4.27
C ALA A 47 -5.72 -18.56 4.76
N ASP A 48 -6.87 -17.92 4.53
CA ASP A 48 -8.16 -18.45 4.97
C ASP A 48 -8.51 -19.72 4.18
N MET A 49 -8.32 -19.71 2.86
CA MET A 49 -8.47 -20.92 2.02
C MET A 49 -7.60 -22.08 2.49
N LEU A 50 -6.30 -21.83 2.72
CA LEU A 50 -5.37 -22.87 3.17
C LEU A 50 -5.76 -23.43 4.54
N LYS A 51 -6.21 -22.57 5.48
CA LYS A 51 -6.64 -23.01 6.80
C LYS A 51 -7.91 -23.86 6.76
N GLU A 52 -8.89 -23.47 5.96
CA GLU A 52 -10.10 -24.26 5.75
C GLU A 52 -9.78 -25.64 5.18
N ASP A 53 -8.87 -25.69 4.20
CA ASP A 53 -8.42 -26.96 3.64
C ASP A 53 -7.61 -27.79 4.64
N GLY A 54 -7.23 -27.27 5.82
CA GLY A 54 -6.49 -27.99 6.87
C GLY A 54 -4.97 -27.80 6.86
N TYR A 55 -4.46 -26.72 6.25
CA TYR A 55 -3.04 -26.37 6.29
C TYR A 55 -2.73 -25.36 7.41
N THR A 56 -1.49 -25.40 7.91
CA THR A 56 -1.04 -24.51 8.99
C THR A 56 -0.33 -23.27 8.43
N VAL A 57 -1.04 -22.14 8.35
CA VAL A 57 -0.44 -20.83 8.01
C VAL A 57 -0.01 -20.11 9.29
N ILE A 58 1.31 -20.00 9.51
CA ILE A 58 1.89 -19.43 10.73
C ILE A 58 2.16 -17.92 10.63
N LYS A 59 2.30 -17.37 9.42
CA LYS A 59 2.62 -15.95 9.21
C LYS A 59 2.19 -15.45 7.84
N LYS A 60 1.72 -14.21 7.80
CA LYS A 60 1.60 -13.38 6.59
C LYS A 60 2.67 -12.30 6.68
N GLU A 61 3.62 -12.31 5.76
CA GLU A 61 4.76 -11.39 5.72
C GLU A 61 4.61 -10.47 4.50
N LEU A 62 4.36 -9.18 4.77
CA LEU A 62 4.21 -8.16 3.75
C LEU A 62 5.45 -7.26 3.75
N ILE A 63 6.12 -7.18 2.60
CA ILE A 63 7.29 -6.33 2.38
C ILE A 63 6.98 -5.27 1.32
N SER A 64 7.68 -4.14 1.30
CA SER A 64 7.50 -3.13 0.24
C SER A 64 7.96 -3.70 -1.10
N GLU A 65 9.18 -4.23 -1.17
CA GLU A 65 9.76 -4.78 -2.39
C GLU A 65 10.47 -6.10 -2.12
N SER A 66 9.83 -7.22 -2.49
CA SER A 66 10.42 -8.53 -2.29
C SER A 66 11.61 -8.81 -3.22
N CYS A 67 11.77 -8.05 -4.31
CA CYS A 67 12.89 -8.19 -5.23
C CYS A 67 14.19 -7.55 -4.70
N GLN A 68 14.15 -6.81 -3.58
CA GLN A 68 15.34 -6.26 -2.95
C GLN A 68 15.88 -7.21 -1.87
N ILE A 69 17.06 -7.80 -2.13
CA ILE A 69 17.65 -8.81 -1.23
C ILE A 69 17.96 -8.28 0.17
N ASN A 70 18.38 -7.02 0.29
CA ASN A 70 18.66 -6.40 1.57
C ASN A 70 17.39 -6.24 2.41
N LEU A 71 16.26 -5.89 1.78
CA LEU A 71 14.97 -5.81 2.48
C LEU A 71 14.50 -7.20 2.94
N ALA A 72 14.55 -8.20 2.05
CA ALA A 72 14.17 -9.56 2.40
C ALA A 72 15.01 -10.12 3.56
N LYS A 73 16.32 -9.85 3.60
CA LYS A 73 17.20 -10.18 4.74
C LYS A 73 16.81 -9.45 6.02
N LYS A 74 16.49 -8.15 5.96
CA LYS A 74 16.03 -7.38 7.13
C LYS A 74 14.72 -7.96 7.70
N HIS A 75 13.76 -8.31 6.85
CA HIS A 75 12.52 -8.97 7.27
C HIS A 75 12.75 -10.35 7.88
N LYS A 76 13.63 -11.16 7.27
CA LYS A 76 14.05 -12.45 7.84
C LYS A 76 14.57 -12.29 9.27
N LYS A 77 15.48 -11.33 9.47
CA LYS A 77 16.07 -11.05 10.79
C LYS A 77 15.02 -10.52 11.78
N ALA A 78 14.13 -9.64 11.33
CA ALA A 78 13.13 -9.02 12.19
C ALA A 78 12.04 -10.01 12.68
N GLN A 79 11.84 -11.12 11.99
CA GLN A 79 10.81 -12.13 12.29
C GLN A 79 11.43 -13.52 12.49
N GLU A 80 12.69 -13.57 12.91
CA GLU A 80 13.50 -14.79 13.00
C GLU A 80 12.82 -15.90 13.80
N ASP A 81 12.23 -15.56 14.96
CA ASP A 81 11.55 -16.51 15.86
C ASP A 81 10.40 -17.29 15.20
N ILE A 82 9.70 -16.64 14.27
CA ILE A 82 8.55 -17.23 13.58
C ILE A 82 9.01 -17.88 12.27
N LEU A 83 9.85 -17.18 11.50
CA LEU A 83 10.30 -17.66 10.20
C LEU A 83 11.18 -18.91 10.31
N ASN A 84 11.98 -19.05 11.37
CA ASN A 84 12.77 -20.27 11.60
C ASN A 84 11.91 -21.52 11.86
N LYS A 85 10.64 -21.35 12.23
CA LYS A 85 9.69 -22.46 12.40
C LYS A 85 9.02 -22.85 11.08
N ALA A 86 9.16 -22.06 10.02
CA ALA A 86 8.54 -22.32 8.73
C ALA A 86 9.23 -23.46 7.99
N THR A 87 8.46 -24.28 7.30
CA THR A 87 8.98 -25.33 6.39
C THR A 87 8.74 -24.98 4.92
N ALA A 88 7.71 -24.18 4.66
CA ALA A 88 7.34 -23.74 3.32
C ALA A 88 7.04 -22.23 3.27
N ILE A 89 7.41 -21.60 2.16
CA ILE A 89 7.07 -20.22 1.83
C ILE A 89 6.31 -20.19 0.50
N ILE A 90 5.11 -19.63 0.50
CA ILE A 90 4.36 -19.36 -0.73
C ILE A 90 4.59 -17.89 -1.09
N THR A 91 5.19 -17.63 -2.25
CA THR A 91 5.53 -16.27 -2.66
C THR A 91 4.47 -15.69 -3.58
N LEU A 92 3.72 -14.71 -3.07
CA LEU A 92 2.80 -13.87 -3.84
C LEU A 92 3.56 -12.64 -4.36
N THR A 93 4.51 -12.87 -5.27
CA THR A 93 5.44 -11.86 -5.80
C THR A 93 5.66 -12.04 -7.31
N CYS A 94 6.41 -11.15 -7.96
CA CYS A 94 7.00 -11.45 -9.27
C CYS A 94 8.09 -12.54 -9.17
N GLU A 95 8.59 -13.03 -10.32
CA GLU A 95 9.65 -14.03 -10.38
C GLU A 95 10.96 -13.55 -9.74
N LEU A 96 11.31 -12.26 -9.89
CA LEU A 96 12.47 -11.67 -9.20
C LEU A 96 12.30 -11.71 -7.67
N GLY A 97 11.09 -11.43 -7.18
CA GLY A 97 10.77 -11.54 -5.76
C GLY A 97 10.90 -12.98 -5.26
N TYR A 98 10.41 -13.94 -6.02
CA TYR A 98 10.56 -15.37 -5.74
C TYR A 98 12.04 -15.77 -5.66
N GLN A 99 12.85 -15.39 -6.65
CA GLN A 99 14.28 -15.69 -6.68
C GLN A 99 15.01 -15.10 -5.47
N CYS A 100 14.67 -13.87 -5.09
CA CYS A 100 15.20 -13.22 -3.90
C CYS A 100 14.86 -14.01 -2.62
N VAL A 101 13.58 -14.38 -2.43
CA VAL A 101 13.14 -15.17 -1.27
C VAL A 101 13.85 -16.52 -1.24
N ARG A 102 13.93 -17.23 -2.38
CA ARG A 102 14.66 -18.50 -2.49
C ARG A 102 16.12 -18.38 -2.07
N ASN A 103 16.79 -17.30 -2.46
CA ASN A 103 18.17 -17.04 -2.07
C ASN A 103 18.32 -16.71 -0.57
N VAL A 104 17.34 -16.03 0.03
CA VAL A 104 17.34 -15.67 1.47
C VAL A 104 16.98 -16.87 2.36
N PHE A 105 16.21 -17.83 1.84
CA PHE A 105 15.75 -19.03 2.53
C PHE A 105 16.16 -20.32 1.79
N PRO A 106 17.47 -20.60 1.64
CA PRO A 106 17.97 -21.68 0.79
C PRO A 106 17.59 -23.09 1.26
N LYS A 107 17.21 -23.24 2.54
CA LYS A 107 16.81 -24.53 3.14
C LYS A 107 15.29 -24.75 3.15
N MET A 108 14.50 -23.75 2.79
CA MET A 108 13.04 -23.84 2.84
C MET A 108 12.48 -24.17 1.47
N LYS A 109 11.32 -24.83 1.47
CA LYS A 109 10.53 -25.04 0.26
C LYS A 109 9.89 -23.71 -0.14
N VAL A 110 10.40 -23.06 -1.18
CA VAL A 110 9.86 -21.79 -1.69
C VAL A 110 9.06 -22.04 -2.97
N ILE A 111 7.78 -21.66 -2.97
CA ILE A 111 6.84 -21.95 -4.05
C ILE A 111 6.53 -20.65 -4.80
N ALA A 112 6.90 -20.60 -6.09
CA ALA A 112 6.55 -19.53 -7.00
C ALA A 112 5.08 -19.64 -7.46
N THR A 113 4.35 -18.53 -7.47
CA THR A 113 2.92 -18.53 -7.88
C THR A 113 2.63 -17.66 -9.09
N ALA A 114 3.63 -17.03 -9.68
CA ALA A 114 3.44 -16.09 -10.78
C ALA A 114 4.52 -16.23 -11.86
N LYS A 115 4.12 -15.94 -13.09
CA LYS A 115 4.98 -15.73 -14.25
C LYS A 115 5.09 -14.24 -14.52
N THR A 116 6.30 -13.73 -14.70
CA THR A 116 6.56 -12.31 -14.97
C THR A 116 6.74 -12.09 -16.46
N PHE A 117 6.07 -11.07 -16.98
CA PHE A 117 6.07 -10.77 -18.42
C PHE A 117 6.92 -9.57 -18.80
N GLY A 118 7.27 -8.70 -17.84
CA GLY A 118 8.07 -7.51 -18.08
C GLY A 118 7.55 -6.30 -17.34
N SER A 119 7.81 -5.12 -17.89
CA SER A 119 7.40 -3.86 -17.29
C SER A 119 6.23 -3.22 -18.05
N GLY A 120 5.44 -2.47 -17.30
CA GLY A 120 4.18 -1.94 -17.76
C GLY A 120 3.69 -0.77 -16.92
N ASN A 121 2.52 -0.28 -17.32
CA ASN A 121 1.84 0.89 -16.76
C ASN A 121 0.45 0.53 -16.23
N PHE A 122 -0.13 1.41 -15.41
CA PHE A 122 -1.50 1.26 -14.94
C PHE A 122 -2.41 2.22 -15.71
N SER A 123 -3.41 1.68 -16.39
CA SER A 123 -4.46 2.43 -17.07
C SER A 123 -5.70 2.50 -16.20
N ASN A 124 -6.28 3.69 -16.07
CA ASN A 124 -7.56 3.86 -15.37
C ASN A 124 -8.73 3.08 -16.02
N ARG A 125 -8.61 2.73 -17.31
CA ARG A 125 -9.65 2.00 -18.06
C ARG A 125 -9.36 0.51 -18.15
N LYS A 126 -8.12 0.14 -18.51
CA LYS A 126 -7.74 -1.26 -18.80
C LYS A 126 -7.03 -1.95 -17.63
N GLY A 127 -6.77 -1.24 -16.52
CA GLY A 127 -5.97 -1.76 -15.41
C GLY A 127 -4.48 -1.88 -15.77
N PRO A 128 -3.74 -2.86 -15.20
CA PRO A 128 -2.34 -3.11 -15.56
C PRO A 128 -2.19 -3.54 -17.02
N ILE A 129 -1.25 -2.90 -17.71
CA ILE A 129 -0.92 -3.18 -19.11
C ILE A 129 0.59 -3.39 -19.24
N LEU A 130 0.99 -4.49 -19.89
CA LEU A 130 2.37 -4.74 -20.30
C LEU A 130 2.72 -3.90 -21.53
N THR A 131 3.75 -3.07 -21.43
CA THR A 131 4.22 -2.20 -22.52
C THR A 131 5.64 -2.54 -22.96
N SER A 132 6.41 -3.23 -22.12
CA SER A 132 7.78 -3.63 -22.40
C SER A 132 7.96 -5.09 -21.97
N PRO A 133 7.60 -6.04 -22.85
CA PRO A 133 7.77 -7.46 -22.59
C PRO A 133 9.24 -7.85 -22.37
N LEU A 134 9.47 -8.89 -21.57
CA LEU A 134 10.78 -9.51 -21.45
C LEU A 134 11.11 -10.26 -22.74
N PRO A 135 12.39 -10.28 -23.16
CA PRO A 135 12.81 -11.05 -24.34
C PRO A 135 12.40 -12.53 -24.28
N THR A 136 12.40 -13.11 -23.07
CA THR A 136 12.02 -14.51 -22.82
C THR A 136 10.55 -14.83 -23.07
N THR A 137 9.69 -13.82 -23.26
CA THR A 137 8.26 -14.02 -23.52
C THR A 137 7.93 -14.18 -25.00
N ASN A 138 8.86 -13.86 -25.90
CA ASN A 138 8.63 -13.78 -27.35
C ASN A 138 7.44 -12.87 -27.76
N LEU A 139 7.06 -11.92 -26.92
CA LEU A 139 6.07 -10.90 -27.27
C LEU A 139 6.75 -9.71 -27.91
N GLU A 140 6.16 -9.20 -29.00
CA GLU A 140 6.59 -7.95 -29.61
C GLU A 140 6.17 -6.74 -28.77
N ILE A 141 6.79 -5.58 -29.01
CA ILE A 141 6.39 -4.33 -28.37
C ILE A 141 5.07 -3.88 -29.00
N ASN A 142 4.03 -3.75 -28.19
CA ASN A 142 2.71 -3.27 -28.60
C ASN A 142 2.46 -1.86 -28.03
N PRO A 143 2.22 -0.84 -28.87
CA PRO A 143 1.89 0.52 -28.41
C PRO A 143 0.64 0.60 -27.52
N GLU A 144 -0.38 -0.25 -27.79
CA GLU A 144 -1.59 -0.36 -26.98
C GLU A 144 -1.38 -1.17 -25.69
N GLY A 145 -0.28 -1.93 -25.67
CA GLY A 145 0.11 -2.87 -24.63
C GLY A 145 -0.82 -4.07 -24.45
N TYR A 146 -0.37 -5.06 -23.68
CA TYR A 146 -1.11 -6.29 -23.42
C TYR A 146 -1.81 -6.22 -22.07
N THR A 147 -3.12 -6.46 -22.04
CA THR A 147 -3.86 -6.57 -20.79
C THR A 147 -3.56 -7.89 -20.08
N LEU A 148 -3.81 -7.96 -18.77
CA LEU A 148 -3.68 -9.22 -18.03
C LEU A 148 -4.54 -10.34 -18.64
N LYS A 149 -5.73 -10.01 -19.15
CA LYS A 149 -6.61 -10.97 -19.83
C LYS A 149 -5.94 -11.54 -21.08
N ASN A 150 -5.36 -10.68 -21.92
CA ASN A 150 -4.64 -11.15 -23.12
C ASN A 150 -3.46 -12.05 -22.75
N LEU A 151 -2.69 -11.70 -21.72
CA LEU A 151 -1.56 -12.51 -21.27
C LEU A 151 -2.01 -13.88 -20.72
N VAL A 152 -3.12 -13.92 -19.98
CA VAL A 152 -3.73 -15.16 -19.49
C VAL A 152 -4.10 -16.07 -20.66
N GLU A 153 -4.80 -15.54 -21.66
CA GLU A 153 -5.26 -16.29 -22.83
C GLU A 153 -4.07 -16.78 -23.69
N SER A 154 -3.12 -15.91 -24.01
CA SER A 154 -1.98 -16.23 -24.89
C SER A 154 -1.00 -17.24 -24.30
N PHE A 155 -0.88 -17.31 -22.97
CA PHE A 155 0.06 -18.21 -22.30
C PHE A 155 -0.63 -19.33 -21.51
N SER A 156 -1.95 -19.50 -21.71
CA SER A 156 -2.77 -20.51 -21.01
C SER A 156 -2.55 -20.50 -19.49
N LEU A 157 -2.48 -19.30 -18.92
CA LEU A 157 -2.27 -19.10 -17.49
C LEU A 157 -3.60 -19.01 -16.73
N GLN A 158 -3.50 -18.80 -15.42
CA GLN A 158 -4.65 -18.77 -14.55
C GLN A 158 -5.19 -17.34 -14.40
N GLN A 159 -6.50 -17.20 -14.58
CA GLN A 159 -7.18 -15.92 -14.41
C GLN A 159 -7.42 -15.63 -12.92
N GLY A 160 -7.34 -14.36 -12.53
CA GLY A 160 -7.68 -13.92 -11.18
C GLY A 160 -6.76 -14.48 -10.09
N PHE A 161 -7.19 -14.33 -8.83
CA PHE A 161 -6.48 -14.83 -7.66
C PHE A 161 -7.14 -16.11 -7.16
N PHE A 162 -6.36 -17.20 -7.07
CA PHE A 162 -6.70 -18.53 -6.52
C PHE A 162 -8.17 -18.73 -6.13
N ASP A 163 -9.01 -19.14 -7.08
CA ASP A 163 -10.44 -19.43 -6.90
C ASP A 163 -11.08 -18.60 -5.76
N ALA A 164 -10.84 -17.28 -5.76
CA ALA A 164 -11.17 -16.43 -4.61
C ALA A 164 -12.68 -16.39 -4.36
N ASP A 165 -13.48 -16.74 -5.36
CA ASP A 165 -14.91 -17.02 -5.29
C ASP A 165 -15.27 -18.23 -4.40
N LYS A 166 -14.35 -19.19 -4.27
CA LYS A 166 -14.45 -20.34 -3.37
C LYS A 166 -13.75 -20.14 -2.03
N ALA A 167 -13.18 -18.97 -1.77
CA ALA A 167 -12.61 -18.69 -0.45
C ALA A 167 -13.68 -18.84 0.62
N PRO A 168 -13.33 -19.36 1.82
CA PRO A 168 -14.30 -19.61 2.88
C PRO A 168 -15.13 -18.36 3.09
N ASN A 169 -16.45 -18.53 3.13
CA ASN A 169 -17.31 -17.41 3.48
C ASN A 169 -17.05 -17.13 4.97
N PRO A 170 -16.38 -16.03 5.33
CA PRO A 170 -16.14 -15.70 6.73
C PRO A 170 -17.49 -15.67 7.44
N GLN A 171 -17.54 -16.05 8.72
CA GLN A 171 -18.78 -15.98 9.48
C GLN A 171 -19.36 -14.57 9.32
N LYS A 172 -20.50 -14.47 8.65
CA LYS A 172 -21.17 -13.19 8.42
C LYS A 172 -22.19 -12.95 9.50
N ILE A 173 -22.29 -11.70 9.88
CA ILE A 173 -23.28 -11.22 10.83
C ILE A 173 -23.98 -10.01 10.21
N THR A 174 -25.19 -9.73 10.68
CA THR A 174 -25.96 -8.60 10.17
C THR A 174 -25.85 -7.44 11.14
N ILE A 175 -25.36 -6.31 10.64
CA ILE A 175 -25.38 -5.03 11.34
C ILE A 175 -26.34 -4.07 10.65
N THR A 176 -26.80 -3.03 11.34
CA THR A 176 -27.62 -1.98 10.72
C THR A 176 -26.74 -0.76 10.47
N VAL A 177 -26.65 -0.31 9.21
CA VAL A 177 -25.88 0.88 8.83
C VAL A 177 -26.82 1.87 8.14
N ASP A 178 -26.94 3.08 8.69
CA ASP A 178 -27.83 4.13 8.18
C ASP A 178 -29.27 3.63 7.95
N GLY A 179 -29.77 2.83 8.90
CA GLY A 179 -31.12 2.25 8.88
C GLY A 179 -31.30 1.03 7.95
N LYS A 180 -30.24 0.55 7.30
CA LYS A 180 -30.30 -0.61 6.39
C LYS A 180 -29.50 -1.79 6.94
N PRO A 181 -30.01 -3.03 6.82
CA PRO A 181 -29.23 -4.21 7.16
C PRO A 181 -28.05 -4.36 6.20
N LEU A 182 -26.89 -4.70 6.75
CA LEU A 182 -25.65 -4.93 6.03
C LEU A 182 -25.00 -6.23 6.53
N GLU A 183 -24.78 -7.18 5.63
CA GLU A 183 -24.02 -8.39 5.94
C GLU A 183 -22.53 -8.08 5.93
N VAL A 184 -21.86 -8.35 7.03
CA VAL A 184 -20.44 -8.03 7.22
C VAL A 184 -19.71 -9.20 7.84
N LYS A 185 -18.39 -9.24 7.67
CA LYS A 185 -17.54 -10.23 8.32
C LYS A 185 -17.51 -9.99 9.83
N LYS A 186 -17.78 -11.03 10.61
CA LYS A 186 -17.65 -11.00 12.07
C LYS A 186 -16.22 -10.65 12.48
N ASP A 187 -16.08 -9.87 13.55
CA ASP A 187 -14.81 -9.44 14.16
C ASP A 187 -13.88 -8.61 13.25
N ALA A 188 -14.33 -8.30 12.03
CA ALA A 188 -13.57 -7.51 11.07
C ALA A 188 -13.53 -6.02 11.47
N ASN A 189 -12.64 -5.28 10.82
CA ASN A 189 -12.58 -3.85 10.98
C ASN A 189 -13.81 -3.18 10.36
N LEU A 190 -14.48 -2.30 11.11
CA LEU A 190 -15.68 -1.63 10.63
C LEU A 190 -15.41 -0.79 9.38
N LEU A 191 -14.30 -0.05 9.33
CA LEU A 191 -13.99 0.75 8.14
C LEU A 191 -13.74 -0.11 6.89
N ASP A 192 -13.04 -1.24 7.03
CA ASP A 192 -12.82 -2.15 5.89
C ASP A 192 -14.13 -2.64 5.29
N GLU A 193 -15.07 -3.09 6.12
CA GLU A 193 -16.35 -3.61 5.65
C GLU A 193 -17.25 -2.51 5.05
N LEU A 194 -17.24 -1.30 5.63
CA LEU A 194 -17.97 -0.16 5.04
C LEU A 194 -17.41 0.20 3.66
N LEU A 195 -16.07 0.22 3.50
CA LEU A 195 -15.42 0.48 2.21
C LEU A 195 -15.67 -0.64 1.19
N ALA A 196 -15.66 -1.91 1.63
CA ALA A 196 -15.96 -3.07 0.79
C ALA A 196 -17.39 -2.99 0.21
N HIS A 197 -18.33 -2.43 0.98
CA HIS A 197 -19.70 -2.13 0.55
C HIS A 197 -19.84 -0.80 -0.20
N ARG A 198 -18.72 -0.23 -0.68
CA ARG A 198 -18.65 1.00 -1.47
C ARG A 198 -19.16 2.25 -0.76
N MET A 199 -19.28 2.22 0.56
CA MET A 199 -19.60 3.42 1.34
C MET A 199 -18.37 4.34 1.39
N LYS A 200 -18.60 5.64 1.23
CA LYS A 200 -17.52 6.63 1.12
C LYS A 200 -17.21 7.25 2.49
N ILE A 201 -16.59 6.47 3.37
CA ILE A 201 -16.18 6.96 4.70
C ILE A 201 -14.87 7.76 4.57
N PRO A 202 -14.79 9.01 5.06
CA PRO A 202 -13.57 9.80 4.99
C PRO A 202 -12.42 9.22 5.82
N HIS A 203 -11.23 9.09 5.26
CA HIS A 203 -10.06 8.60 5.97
C HIS A 203 -8.76 9.08 5.31
N LEU A 204 -7.76 9.45 6.11
CA LEU A 204 -6.46 9.93 5.63
C LEU A 204 -5.28 9.17 6.23
N CYS A 205 -5.42 8.60 7.44
CA CYS A 205 -4.35 7.83 8.10
C CYS A 205 -4.52 6.32 7.96
N TYR A 206 -5.68 5.84 7.49
CA TYR A 206 -5.98 4.41 7.38
C TYR A 206 -5.60 3.86 6.02
N ASP A 207 -4.87 2.77 5.95
CA ASP A 207 -4.66 1.99 4.71
C ASP A 207 -4.74 0.51 5.08
N SER A 208 -5.42 -0.32 4.30
CA SER A 208 -5.61 -1.74 4.64
C SER A 208 -4.30 -2.53 4.70
N SER A 209 -3.26 -2.07 4.01
CA SER A 209 -1.91 -2.68 4.01
C SER A 209 -1.09 -2.26 5.23
N LEU A 210 -1.40 -1.09 5.80
CA LEU A 210 -0.75 -0.59 7.02
C LEU A 210 -1.59 -0.89 8.27
N GLY A 211 -2.89 -1.14 8.13
CA GLY A 211 -3.85 -1.23 9.23
C GLY A 211 -4.09 0.11 9.93
N SER A 212 -4.76 0.05 11.07
CA SER A 212 -5.26 1.22 11.78
C SER A 212 -4.19 2.04 12.48
N ILE A 213 -4.36 3.36 12.46
CA ILE A 213 -3.52 4.34 13.18
C ILE A 213 -4.40 5.24 14.07
N GLY A 214 -5.57 5.66 13.58
CA GLY A 214 -6.50 6.48 14.35
C GLY A 214 -6.09 7.95 14.52
N ALA A 215 -5.07 8.43 13.80
CA ALA A 215 -4.55 9.80 13.93
C ALA A 215 -5.49 10.87 13.36
N CYS A 216 -5.98 10.72 12.12
CA CYS A 216 -6.65 11.82 11.41
C CYS A 216 -8.11 12.10 11.82
N ARG A 217 -8.78 11.19 12.53
CA ARG A 217 -10.19 11.30 12.95
C ARG A 217 -11.22 11.64 11.86
N MET A 218 -10.89 11.45 10.58
CA MET A 218 -11.85 11.66 9.48
C MET A 218 -12.92 10.55 9.42
N CYS A 219 -12.61 9.35 9.92
CA CYS A 219 -13.47 8.15 9.81
C CYS A 219 -14.48 7.99 10.96
N LEU A 220 -14.75 9.08 11.69
CA LEU A 220 -15.66 9.06 12.84
C LEU A 220 -17.09 8.70 12.43
N VAL A 221 -17.71 7.79 13.17
CA VAL A 221 -19.10 7.34 13.00
C VAL A 221 -19.78 7.30 14.38
N LYS A 222 -21.11 7.23 14.42
CA LYS A 222 -21.85 6.94 15.65
C LYS A 222 -22.18 5.45 15.69
N VAL A 223 -22.07 4.85 16.86
CA VAL A 223 -22.47 3.46 17.12
C VAL A 223 -23.38 3.46 18.32
N GLU A 224 -24.58 2.88 18.19
CA GLU A 224 -25.54 2.80 19.29
C GLU A 224 -24.94 2.09 20.51
N GLY A 225 -25.23 2.58 21.71
CA GLY A 225 -24.61 2.11 22.95
C GLY A 225 -23.18 2.61 23.20
N LYS A 226 -22.49 3.21 22.22
CA LYS A 226 -21.18 3.84 22.42
C LYS A 226 -21.32 5.36 22.61
N ARG A 227 -20.54 5.92 23.54
CA ARG A 227 -20.58 7.36 23.84
C ARG A 227 -19.87 8.15 22.74
N GLY A 228 -20.57 9.14 22.17
CA GLY A 228 -20.01 10.08 21.20
C GLY A 228 -19.65 9.44 19.86
N PHE A 229 -18.59 9.96 19.23
CA PHE A 229 -18.12 9.49 17.92
C PHE A 229 -16.94 8.55 18.08
N VAL A 230 -17.00 7.40 17.40
CA VAL A 230 -15.92 6.41 17.41
C VAL A 230 -15.24 6.35 16.04
N PRO A 231 -13.90 6.19 15.99
CA PRO A 231 -13.20 5.99 14.73
C PRO A 231 -13.53 4.60 14.16
N SER A 232 -14.22 4.54 13.02
CA SER A 232 -14.52 3.25 12.35
C SER A 232 -13.26 2.44 12.06
N CYS A 233 -12.15 3.10 11.74
CA CYS A 233 -10.88 2.41 11.50
C CYS A 233 -10.31 1.69 12.73
N CYS A 234 -10.73 2.00 13.96
CA CYS A 234 -10.28 1.31 15.17
C CYS A 234 -11.42 0.56 15.86
N THR A 235 -12.56 0.38 15.18
CA THR A 235 -13.73 -0.30 15.72
C THR A 235 -13.85 -1.68 15.08
N GLN A 236 -13.97 -2.71 15.91
CA GLN A 236 -14.32 -4.05 15.45
C GLN A 236 -15.84 -4.20 15.37
N ILE A 237 -16.29 -5.00 14.42
CA ILE A 237 -17.70 -5.30 14.21
C ILE A 237 -18.17 -6.29 15.28
N GLU A 238 -19.33 -5.99 15.86
CA GLU A 238 -20.01 -6.78 16.88
C GLU A 238 -21.43 -7.13 16.38
N GLU A 239 -21.98 -8.26 16.81
CA GLU A 239 -23.33 -8.69 16.44
C GLU A 239 -24.37 -7.64 16.85
N GLY A 240 -25.34 -7.35 15.99
CA GLY A 240 -26.42 -6.39 16.28
C GLY A 240 -25.97 -4.92 16.34
N MET A 241 -24.74 -4.60 15.90
CA MET A 241 -24.24 -3.23 15.87
C MET A 241 -25.13 -2.33 14.99
N VAL A 242 -25.48 -1.15 15.51
CA VAL A 242 -26.20 -0.10 14.76
C VAL A 242 -25.28 1.08 14.56
N VAL A 243 -24.99 1.43 13.31
CA VAL A 243 -24.00 2.43 12.91
C VAL A 243 -24.67 3.54 12.10
N THR A 244 -24.41 4.79 12.46
CA THR A 244 -24.73 5.95 11.63
C THR A 244 -23.43 6.50 11.06
N THR A 245 -23.31 6.51 9.72
CA THR A 245 -22.11 6.95 9.01
C THR A 245 -22.22 8.37 8.48
N GLU A 246 -23.44 8.85 8.26
CA GLU A 246 -23.75 10.15 7.69
C GLU A 246 -24.93 10.78 8.46
N ASP A 247 -24.66 11.88 9.16
CA ASP A 247 -25.69 12.79 9.67
C ASP A 247 -25.11 14.23 9.72
N GLU A 248 -25.94 15.20 10.12
CA GLU A 248 -25.50 16.59 10.19
C GLU A 248 -24.36 16.81 11.19
N GLU A 249 -24.43 16.17 12.36
CA GLU A 249 -23.48 16.34 13.45
C GLU A 249 -22.10 15.75 13.11
N ILE A 250 -22.08 14.51 12.60
CA ILE A 250 -20.90 13.79 12.08
C ILE A 250 -20.24 14.62 11.00
N ASN A 251 -21.03 15.16 10.06
CA ASN A 251 -20.48 15.92 8.95
C ASN A 251 -19.94 17.28 9.38
N ASN A 252 -20.57 17.96 10.32
CA ASN A 252 -20.05 19.20 10.90
C ASN A 252 -18.75 18.96 11.67
N LEU A 253 -18.64 17.83 12.39
CA LEU A 253 -17.40 17.43 13.06
C LEU A 253 -16.29 17.12 12.04
N ARG A 254 -16.57 16.32 11.02
CA ARG A 254 -15.59 15.98 9.97
C ARG A 254 -15.11 17.20 9.19
N LYS A 255 -16.00 18.16 8.90
CA LYS A 255 -15.64 19.49 8.34
C LYS A 255 -14.65 20.22 9.25
N SER A 256 -14.97 20.27 10.55
CA SER A 256 -14.13 20.92 11.56
C SER A 256 -12.74 20.28 11.62
N VAL A 257 -12.68 18.94 11.65
CA VAL A 257 -11.42 18.18 11.65
C VAL A 257 -10.61 18.46 10.38
N LEU A 258 -11.24 18.43 9.21
CA LEU A 258 -10.56 18.71 7.95
C LEU A 258 -9.99 20.13 7.89
N GLN A 259 -10.76 21.12 8.34
CA GLN A 259 -10.30 22.51 8.40
C GLN A 259 -9.12 22.68 9.37
N MET A 260 -9.12 21.99 10.52
CA MET A 260 -7.96 21.98 11.43
C MET A 260 -6.73 21.31 10.81
N ILE A 261 -6.91 20.17 10.13
CA ILE A 261 -5.82 19.50 9.40
C ILE A 261 -5.20 20.43 8.36
N VAL A 262 -6.03 21.16 7.60
CA VAL A 262 -5.56 22.12 6.60
C VAL A 262 -4.89 23.33 7.25
N ALA A 263 -5.36 23.80 8.41
CA ALA A 263 -4.78 24.94 9.13
C ALA A 263 -3.44 24.62 9.83
N GLU A 264 -3.19 23.38 10.19
CA GLU A 264 -1.90 22.95 10.74
C GLU A 264 -0.83 22.78 9.64
N CYS A 265 -1.24 22.86 8.37
CA CYS A 265 -0.39 22.70 7.19
C CYS A 265 -0.36 23.99 6.36
N GLY A 266 0.62 24.13 5.46
CA GLY A 266 0.67 25.23 4.51
C GLY A 266 -0.43 25.13 3.44
N GLU A 267 -0.75 26.24 2.75
CA GLU A 267 -1.83 26.30 1.76
C GLU A 267 -1.69 25.25 0.64
N GLU A 268 -0.46 24.87 0.30
CA GLU A 268 -0.17 23.90 -0.75
C GLU A 268 -0.77 22.51 -0.49
N ILE A 269 -1.08 22.17 0.76
CA ILE A 269 -1.71 20.89 1.10
C ILE A 269 -3.04 20.69 0.36
N GLN A 270 -3.77 21.76 0.05
CA GLN A 270 -5.04 21.73 -0.69
C GLN A 270 -4.87 21.17 -2.11
N GLN A 271 -3.64 21.16 -2.63
CA GLN A 271 -3.35 20.57 -3.93
C GLN A 271 -3.32 19.03 -3.87
N SER A 272 -3.18 18.44 -2.69
CA SER A 272 -3.20 16.98 -2.49
C SER A 272 -4.54 16.39 -2.94
N ARG A 273 -4.50 15.25 -3.65
CA ARG A 273 -5.70 14.62 -4.21
C ARG A 273 -6.76 14.34 -3.15
N ASP A 274 -6.38 13.71 -2.04
CA ASP A 274 -7.30 13.27 -1.00
C ASP A 274 -7.91 14.46 -0.25
N ILE A 275 -7.08 15.44 0.13
CA ILE A 275 -7.53 16.67 0.81
C ILE A 275 -8.48 17.45 -0.10
N ARG A 276 -8.10 17.67 -1.37
CA ARG A 276 -8.92 18.38 -2.36
C ARG A 276 -10.27 17.70 -2.57
N PHE A 277 -10.30 16.38 -2.61
CA PHE A 277 -11.53 15.60 -2.75
C PHE A 277 -12.48 15.88 -1.58
N TRP A 278 -11.99 15.81 -0.34
CA TRP A 278 -12.82 16.02 0.84
C TRP A 278 -13.25 17.47 1.02
N LEU A 279 -12.39 18.46 0.72
CA LEU A 279 -12.75 19.88 0.72
C LEU A 279 -13.93 20.15 -0.22
N ARG A 280 -13.87 19.60 -1.45
CA ARG A 280 -14.97 19.70 -2.42
C ARG A 280 -16.23 18.97 -1.96
N ARG A 281 -16.07 17.75 -1.44
CA ARG A 281 -17.20 16.93 -0.95
C ARG A 281 -17.98 17.63 0.18
N TYR A 282 -17.27 18.39 1.02
CA TYR A 282 -17.84 19.16 2.11
C TYR A 282 -18.19 20.62 1.78
N LYS A 283 -17.91 21.05 0.54
CA LYS A 283 -18.13 22.43 0.06
C LYS A 283 -17.41 23.47 0.94
N ILE A 284 -16.18 23.16 1.34
CA ILE A 284 -15.33 24.07 2.12
C ILE A 284 -14.53 24.92 1.14
N THR A 285 -14.85 26.20 1.08
CA THR A 285 -14.14 27.20 0.25
C THR A 285 -13.17 28.04 1.04
N GLU A 286 -13.43 28.19 2.34
CA GLU A 286 -12.63 29.02 3.25
C GLU A 286 -12.30 28.23 4.53
N ASN A 287 -11.13 28.50 5.09
CA ASN A 287 -10.72 27.92 6.37
C ASN A 287 -11.03 28.89 7.50
N ARG A 288 -11.85 28.44 8.46
CA ARG A 288 -12.20 29.22 9.65
C ARG A 288 -11.10 29.25 10.72
N PHE A 289 -10.12 28.35 10.61
CA PHE A 289 -8.98 28.29 11.51
C PHE A 289 -7.78 28.96 10.83
N GLN A 290 -7.05 29.77 11.60
CA GLN A 290 -5.82 30.40 11.14
C GLN A 290 -4.65 29.44 11.19
N LEU A 291 -3.67 29.65 10.30
CA LEU A 291 -2.45 28.84 10.25
C LEU A 291 -1.71 28.95 11.58
N SER A 292 -1.49 27.82 12.23
CA SER A 292 -0.92 27.77 13.59
C SER A 292 0.61 27.88 13.60
N LYS A 293 1.27 27.63 12.46
CA LYS A 293 2.72 27.47 12.36
C LYS A 293 3.37 28.34 11.28
N LYS A 294 4.65 28.63 11.50
CA LYS A 294 5.55 29.16 10.47
C LYS A 294 5.95 28.03 9.53
N ASP A 295 6.21 28.37 8.27
CA ASP A 295 6.72 27.42 7.30
C ASP A 295 8.04 26.80 7.79
N GLU A 296 8.07 25.48 7.82
CA GLU A 296 9.24 24.68 8.11
C GLU A 296 10.07 24.46 6.84
N VAL A 297 11.38 24.25 7.02
CA VAL A 297 12.30 24.05 5.89
C VAL A 297 12.01 22.71 5.20
N VAL A 298 11.83 22.78 3.88
CA VAL A 298 11.71 21.59 3.03
C VAL A 298 13.07 20.87 2.96
N ASP A 299 13.07 19.58 3.26
CA ASP A 299 14.25 18.73 3.16
C ASP A 299 14.33 18.14 1.75
N ASP A 300 15.16 18.80 0.93
CA ASP A 300 15.51 18.43 -0.44
C ASP A 300 16.93 17.83 -0.53
N SER A 301 17.48 17.35 0.58
CA SER A 301 18.88 16.91 0.65
C SER A 301 19.17 15.61 -0.11
N ASP A 302 18.24 14.66 -0.10
CA ASP A 302 18.41 13.31 -0.65
C ASP A 302 18.25 13.25 -2.17
N GLU A 303 18.96 12.38 -2.89
CA GLU A 303 18.89 12.35 -4.36
C GLU A 303 17.58 11.81 -4.94
N VAL A 304 16.78 11.11 -4.13
CA VAL A 304 15.58 10.41 -4.58
C VAL A 304 14.32 11.01 -3.99
N LEU A 305 14.34 11.41 -2.71
CA LEU A 305 13.19 11.85 -1.94
C LEU A 305 13.25 13.35 -1.61
N ILE A 306 12.07 13.96 -1.56
CA ILE A 306 11.83 15.27 -0.93
C ILE A 306 10.86 15.06 0.23
N ARG A 307 11.14 15.69 1.37
CA ARG A 307 10.20 15.82 2.48
C ARG A 307 9.82 17.28 2.68
N ASP A 308 8.53 17.55 2.48
CA ASP A 308 7.90 18.82 2.78
C ASP A 308 7.08 18.70 4.08
N PRO A 309 7.61 19.18 5.23
CA PRO A 309 6.89 19.16 6.50
C PRO A 309 5.60 19.98 6.47
N ASN A 310 5.50 21.01 5.63
CA ASN A 310 4.33 21.89 5.55
C ASN A 310 3.10 21.20 4.94
N ARG A 311 3.28 20.04 4.31
CA ARG A 311 2.19 19.20 3.81
C ARG A 311 1.89 18.01 4.73
N CYS A 312 2.65 17.84 5.81
CA CYS A 312 2.57 16.67 6.67
C CYS A 312 1.44 16.77 7.70
N ILE A 313 0.40 15.97 7.55
CA ILE A 313 -0.73 15.90 8.49
C ILE A 313 -0.48 14.98 9.69
N LEU A 314 0.79 14.59 9.93
CA LEU A 314 1.19 13.67 11.00
C LEU A 314 0.38 12.37 11.06
N CYS A 315 -0.06 11.86 9.90
CA CYS A 315 -0.93 10.69 9.83
C CYS A 315 -0.26 9.37 10.23
N GLY A 316 1.08 9.33 10.26
CA GLY A 316 1.86 8.15 10.65
C GLY A 316 1.96 7.04 9.59
N ARG A 317 1.33 7.20 8.41
CA ARG A 317 1.43 6.20 7.34
C ARG A 317 2.87 5.96 6.89
N CYS A 318 3.67 7.03 6.72
CA CYS A 318 5.07 6.93 6.33
C CYS A 318 5.93 6.21 7.39
N VAL A 319 5.71 6.49 8.67
CA VAL A 319 6.37 5.83 9.81
C VAL A 319 6.05 4.33 9.78
N LYS A 320 4.75 3.99 9.69
CA LYS A 320 4.29 2.60 9.69
C LYS A 320 4.77 1.83 8.47
N ALA A 321 4.76 2.45 7.29
CA ALA A 321 5.29 1.86 6.06
C ALA A 321 6.80 1.60 6.15
N CYS A 322 7.57 2.59 6.62
CA CYS A 322 9.03 2.49 6.77
C CYS A 322 9.42 1.39 7.77
N ALA A 323 8.66 1.23 8.85
CA ALA A 323 8.88 0.22 9.87
C ALA A 323 8.42 -1.18 9.44
N ASN A 324 7.19 -1.30 8.95
CA ASN A 324 6.53 -2.59 8.77
C ASN A 324 6.68 -3.17 7.37
N LEU A 325 6.70 -2.33 6.33
CA LEU A 325 6.83 -2.81 4.95
C LEU A 325 8.29 -2.85 4.50
N SER A 326 9.09 -1.86 4.90
CA SER A 326 10.48 -1.77 4.43
C SER A 326 11.49 -2.33 5.44
N GLY A 327 11.07 -2.54 6.69
CA GLY A 327 11.95 -2.96 7.77
C GLY A 327 13.09 -1.98 8.08
N GLN A 328 13.01 -0.73 7.60
CA GLN A 328 14.08 0.25 7.73
C GLN A 328 14.02 1.00 9.07
N LYS A 329 12.81 1.33 9.53
CA LYS A 329 12.57 2.11 10.75
C LYS A 329 13.32 3.45 10.79
N VAL A 330 13.56 4.03 9.62
CA VAL A 330 14.30 5.29 9.45
C VAL A 330 13.45 6.51 9.82
N ILE A 331 12.14 6.46 9.54
CA ILE A 331 11.22 7.57 9.77
C ILE A 331 10.47 7.34 11.08
N ASN A 332 10.43 8.36 11.93
CA ASN A 332 9.66 8.33 13.19
C ASN A 332 9.06 9.71 13.50
N PHE A 333 8.37 9.81 14.63
CA PHE A 333 7.95 11.09 15.21
C PHE A 333 8.92 11.54 16.31
N ALA A 334 9.13 12.85 16.42
CA ALA A 334 9.77 13.48 17.56
C ALA A 334 8.82 14.50 18.20
N ASN A 335 9.17 14.93 19.41
CA ASN A 335 8.41 15.89 20.23
C ASN A 335 6.99 15.39 20.59
N ARG A 336 6.16 16.32 21.10
CA ARG A 336 4.78 16.07 21.55
C ARG A 336 3.89 17.28 21.30
N GLY A 337 2.57 17.06 21.27
CA GLY A 337 1.58 18.12 21.09
C GLY A 337 1.73 18.79 19.73
N SER A 338 1.52 20.11 19.68
CA SER A 338 1.69 20.91 18.46
C SER A 338 3.13 20.91 17.94
N ASN A 339 4.14 20.59 18.76
CA ASN A 339 5.54 20.54 18.34
C ASN A 339 5.92 19.22 17.65
N THR A 340 4.98 18.28 17.51
CA THR A 340 5.25 16.97 16.90
C THR A 340 5.65 17.13 15.45
N VAL A 341 6.75 16.50 15.06
CA VAL A 341 7.26 16.51 13.68
C VAL A 341 7.64 15.10 13.26
N THR A 342 7.59 14.84 11.95
CA THR A 342 8.23 13.64 11.39
C THR A 342 9.74 13.88 11.33
N ILE A 343 10.54 12.87 11.66
CA ILE A 343 12.00 12.95 11.65
C ILE A 343 12.59 11.74 10.92
N THR A 344 13.85 11.85 10.51
CA THR A 344 14.64 10.70 10.03
C THR A 344 15.86 10.49 10.92
N GLY A 345 16.22 9.23 11.21
CA GLY A 345 17.39 8.93 12.04
C GLY A 345 17.38 9.67 13.38
N LEU A 346 18.42 10.45 13.66
CA LEU A 346 18.53 11.31 14.85
C LEU A 346 18.03 12.74 14.59
N ASN A 347 16.95 12.88 13.82
CA ASN A 347 16.47 14.14 13.25
C ASN A 347 17.46 14.76 12.25
N ASP A 348 18.12 13.90 11.49
CA ASP A 348 19.00 14.28 10.40
C ASP A 348 18.21 14.57 9.11
N PRO A 349 18.81 15.32 8.17
CA PRO A 349 18.31 15.38 6.79
C PRO A 349 18.26 13.99 6.15
N PHE A 350 17.32 13.78 5.24
CA PHE A 350 17.14 12.48 4.57
C PHE A 350 18.42 11.93 3.92
N ALA A 351 19.29 12.78 3.37
CA ALA A 351 20.56 12.37 2.76
C ALA A 351 21.52 11.65 3.72
N ASN A 352 21.39 11.95 5.02
CA ASN A 352 22.24 11.37 6.07
C ASN A 352 21.58 10.16 6.76
N ALA A 353 20.34 9.84 6.39
CA ALA A 353 19.63 8.71 6.94
C ALA A 353 20.03 7.40 6.23
N ASP A 354 20.05 6.28 6.96
CA ASP A 354 20.27 4.93 6.39
C ASP A 354 19.03 4.42 5.62
N CYS A 355 18.60 5.21 4.64
CA CYS A 355 17.42 4.97 3.82
C CYS A 355 17.77 4.06 2.64
N ALA A 356 17.01 2.98 2.45
CA ALA A 356 17.16 2.09 1.30
C ALA A 356 16.44 2.59 0.01
N HIS A 357 15.93 3.82 0.02
CA HIS A 357 15.17 4.44 -1.10
C HIS A 357 14.04 3.59 -1.68
N CYS A 358 13.45 2.70 -0.89
CA CYS A 358 12.37 1.80 -1.31
C CYS A 358 11.01 2.47 -1.58
N LEU A 359 10.93 3.80 -1.45
CA LEU A 359 9.76 4.65 -1.71
C LEU A 359 8.46 4.30 -0.95
N ALA A 360 8.48 3.37 0.01
CA ALA A 360 7.28 2.97 0.74
C ALA A 360 6.61 4.16 1.45
N CYS A 361 7.40 5.03 2.09
CA CYS A 361 6.88 6.23 2.75
C CYS A 361 6.20 7.21 1.78
N ALA A 362 6.76 7.39 0.59
CA ALA A 362 6.22 8.26 -0.44
C ALA A 362 4.93 7.67 -1.04
N HIS A 363 4.92 6.36 -1.31
CA HIS A 363 3.74 5.66 -1.84
C HIS A 363 2.52 5.76 -0.91
N TYR A 364 2.75 5.71 0.41
CA TYR A 364 1.69 5.74 1.41
C TYR A 364 1.35 7.14 1.93
N CYS A 365 2.04 8.19 1.46
CA CYS A 365 1.77 9.56 1.91
C CYS A 365 0.48 10.11 1.26
N PRO A 366 -0.56 10.45 2.04
CA PRO A 366 -1.83 10.95 1.50
C PRO A 366 -1.75 12.38 0.94
N THR A 367 -0.73 13.13 1.36
CA THR A 367 -0.62 14.58 1.12
C THR A 367 0.62 14.97 0.32
N ASN A 368 1.37 14.00 -0.20
CA ASN A 368 2.63 14.28 -0.89
C ASN A 368 3.64 15.08 -0.04
N ALA A 369 3.58 14.94 1.29
CA ALA A 369 4.59 15.46 2.21
C ALA A 369 5.93 14.73 2.08
N ILE A 370 5.92 13.49 1.56
CA ILE A 370 7.11 12.79 1.11
C ILE A 370 6.86 12.38 -0.34
N THR A 371 7.72 12.79 -1.27
CA THR A 371 7.57 12.48 -2.70
C THR A 371 8.90 12.15 -3.35
N PRO A 372 8.90 11.35 -4.44
CA PRO A 372 10.08 11.19 -5.27
C PRO A 372 10.40 12.50 -6.02
N LYS A 373 11.67 12.87 -6.11
CA LYS A 373 12.16 14.05 -6.84
C LYS A 373 11.72 14.11 -8.29
N SER A 374 11.70 12.96 -8.96
CA SER A 374 11.25 12.82 -10.35
C SER A 374 9.80 13.24 -10.58
N ILE A 375 8.97 13.20 -9.53
CA ILE A 375 7.57 13.66 -9.55
C ILE A 375 7.48 15.10 -9.05
N SER A 376 8.20 15.45 -7.98
CA SER A 376 8.19 16.81 -7.42
C SER A 376 8.67 17.87 -8.42
N LYS A 377 9.77 17.63 -9.15
CA LYS A 377 10.28 18.55 -10.19
C LYS A 377 9.32 18.76 -11.37
N LYS A 378 8.40 17.82 -11.62
CA LYS A 378 7.29 17.99 -12.60
C LYS A 378 6.16 18.86 -12.04
N ILE A 379 5.99 18.91 -10.72
CA ILE A 379 4.97 19.73 -10.06
C ILE A 379 5.50 21.17 -9.89
N SER A 380 6.82 21.37 -9.73
CA SER A 380 7.46 22.68 -9.54
C SER A 380 7.72 23.49 -10.83
N GLY A 381 6.93 23.29 -11.90
CA GLY A 381 6.92 24.22 -13.04
C GLY A 381 7.91 23.95 -14.18
N TYR A 382 8.59 22.81 -14.24
CA TYR A 382 9.32 22.43 -15.46
C TYR A 382 8.41 21.70 -16.45
N PRO A 383 8.26 22.20 -17.68
CA PRO A 383 7.38 21.60 -18.65
C PRO A 383 7.86 20.20 -19.08
N PHE A 384 6.91 19.30 -19.30
CA PHE A 384 7.12 17.86 -19.57
C PHE A 384 8.17 17.54 -20.65
N TRP A 385 8.39 18.43 -21.63
CA TRP A 385 9.37 18.25 -22.70
C TRP A 385 10.85 18.40 -22.26
N THR A 386 11.14 19.05 -21.13
CA THR A 386 12.52 19.20 -20.63
C THR A 386 13.13 17.88 -20.15
N LEU A 387 12.29 16.91 -19.77
CA LEU A 387 12.69 15.54 -19.41
C LEU A 387 12.93 14.63 -20.63
N ILE A 388 12.55 15.06 -21.83
CA ILE A 388 12.89 14.38 -23.10
C ILE A 388 14.16 15.03 -23.66
N SER A 389 15.18 15.14 -22.82
CA SER A 389 16.55 15.28 -23.32
C SER A 389 17.10 13.86 -23.40
N TYR A 390 16.81 13.17 -24.51
CA TYR A 390 17.59 11.99 -24.89
C TYR A 390 19.07 12.38 -24.80
N PRO A 391 19.96 11.55 -24.21
CA PRO A 391 21.38 11.82 -24.30
C PRO A 391 21.73 11.87 -25.78
N LYS A 392 22.00 13.08 -26.29
CA LYS A 392 22.62 13.24 -27.60
C LYS A 392 24.00 12.58 -27.47
N THR A 393 24.10 11.39 -28.04
CA THR A 393 25.36 10.74 -28.45
C THR A 393 26.45 10.69 -27.39
N MET A 394 26.56 9.56 -26.67
CA MET A 394 27.87 9.05 -26.26
C MET A 394 28.61 8.53 -27.50
N THR A 395 29.09 9.43 -28.36
CA THR A 395 30.15 9.08 -29.31
C THR A 395 31.48 9.23 -28.59
N ARG A 396 31.92 8.11 -28.03
CA ARG A 396 33.30 7.90 -27.64
C ARG A 396 34.06 7.63 -28.94
N THR A 397 34.64 8.66 -29.55
CA THR A 397 35.67 8.49 -30.59
C THR A 397 36.93 9.19 -30.12
N THR A 398 37.89 8.34 -29.84
CA THR A 398 39.30 8.59 -29.56
C THR A 398 39.90 9.62 -30.52
N ARG A 399 40.49 10.68 -29.96
CA ARG A 399 41.56 11.42 -30.65
C ARG A 399 42.82 10.56 -30.61
N ALA A 400 43.23 10.06 -31.77
CA ALA A 400 44.58 9.58 -32.04
C ALA A 400 44.80 9.59 -33.55
N GLY A 401 45.86 10.26 -34.01
CA GLY A 401 46.29 10.31 -35.42
C GLY A 401 46.05 11.66 -36.05
#